data_AF-A0A660RS30-F1
#
_entry.id   AF-A0A660RS30-F1
#
_cell.length_a   1.000
_cell.length_b   1.000
_cell.length_c   1.000
_cell.angle_alpha   90.00
_cell.angle_beta   90.00
_cell.angle_gamma   90.00
#
_symmetry.space_group_name_H-M   'P 1'
#
loop_
_entity.id
_entity.type
_entity.pdbx_description
1 polymer ?
#
loop_
_entity_poly.entity_id
_entity_poly.type
_entity_poly.pdbx_seq_one_letter_code
_entity_poly.pdbx_strand_id
1 'polypeptide(L)'
;MRKLTPNTIIKLTHFFYKKILPYLPKPSTKRGRPHTFLDHQIISMLIIKEMFSLPFRETIILSRDYFKNVPSLRDFHYKTSKLKHVIQILIKFNQDYLQKDIDSVIVDGTGIRYKKKARLNWKRGR
;
A
#
# COMPACT_ATOMS: atom_id res chain seq x y z
N MET A 1 2.15 -11.27 -19.88
CA MET A 1 2.11 -10.93 -18.43
C MET A 1 0.82 -11.49 -17.84
N ARG A 2 0.86 -12.30 -16.78
CA ARG A 2 -0.36 -12.80 -16.12
C ARG A 2 -1.16 -11.60 -15.59
N LYS A 3 -2.46 -11.51 -15.90
CA LYS A 3 -3.32 -10.46 -15.34
C LYS A 3 -3.38 -10.62 -13.82
N LEU A 4 -2.99 -9.57 -13.09
CA LEU A 4 -3.15 -9.51 -11.64
C LEU A 4 -4.64 -9.47 -11.31
N THR A 5 -5.12 -10.43 -10.51
CA THR A 5 -6.50 -10.46 -10.03
C THR A 5 -6.59 -9.87 -8.62
N PRO A 6 -7.76 -9.35 -8.19
CA PRO A 6 -7.94 -8.87 -6.82
C PRO A 6 -7.56 -9.93 -5.77
N ASN A 7 -7.92 -11.20 -6.01
CA ASN A 7 -7.53 -12.33 -5.16
C ASN A 7 -6.01 -12.47 -5.03
N THR A 8 -5.27 -12.33 -6.15
CA THR A 8 -3.81 -12.38 -6.12
C THR A 8 -3.25 -11.21 -5.30
N ILE A 9 -3.78 -10.01 -5.49
CA ILE A 9 -3.38 -8.81 -4.74
C ILE A 9 -3.58 -9.01 -3.23
N ILE A 10 -4.74 -9.53 -2.81
CA ILE A 10 -5.05 -9.77 -1.40
C ILE A 10 -4.08 -10.77 -0.79
N LYS A 11 -3.83 -11.90 -1.47
CA LYS A 11 -2.88 -12.93 -1.01
C LYS A 11 -1.46 -12.38 -0.86
N LEU A 12 -0.98 -11.65 -1.86
CA LEU A 12 0.34 -11.03 -1.84
C LEU A 12 0.45 -9.99 -0.74
N THR A 13 -0.54 -9.10 -0.62
CA THR A 13 -0.55 -8.05 0.41
C THR A 13 -0.52 -8.65 1.81
N HIS A 14 -1.33 -9.68 2.06
CA HIS A 14 -1.33 -10.38 3.34
C HIS A 14 0.04 -11.01 3.64
N PHE A 15 0.65 -11.68 2.67
CA PHE A 15 1.98 -12.27 2.79
C PHE A 15 3.05 -11.23 3.14
N PHE A 16 3.10 -10.11 2.39
CA PHE A 16 4.05 -9.03 2.66
C PHE A 16 3.77 -8.35 4.00
N TYR A 17 2.50 -8.13 4.33
CA TYR A 17 2.13 -7.53 5.60
C TYR A 17 2.63 -8.36 6.79
N LYS A 18 2.52 -9.70 6.71
CA LYS A 18 3.04 -10.61 7.74
C LYS A 18 4.56 -10.47 7.92
N LYS A 19 5.31 -10.20 6.85
CA LYS A 19 6.76 -9.98 6.91
C LYS A 19 7.14 -8.65 7.55
N ILE A 20 6.36 -7.60 7.33
CA ILE A 20 6.64 -6.28 7.91
C ILE A 20 6.07 -6.10 9.33
N LEU A 21 5.15 -6.99 9.75
CA LEU A 21 4.50 -6.93 11.06
C LEU A 21 5.46 -6.73 12.24
N PRO A 22 6.65 -7.37 12.30
CA PRO A 22 7.61 -7.16 13.38
C PRO A 22 8.21 -5.75 13.45
N TYR A 23 8.18 -5.02 12.33
CA TYR A 23 8.76 -3.68 12.20
C TYR A 23 7.71 -2.57 12.40
N LEU A 24 6.43 -2.92 12.52
CA LEU A 24 5.39 -1.96 12.76
C LEU A 24 5.45 -1.47 14.21
N PRO A 25 5.22 -0.16 14.45
CA PRO A 25 5.14 0.36 15.81
C PRO A 25 4.03 -0.38 16.55
N LYS A 26 4.34 -0.86 17.75
CA LYS A 26 3.35 -1.52 18.60
C LYS A 26 2.18 -0.54 18.80
N PRO A 27 0.93 -1.00 18.62
CA PRO A 27 -0.23 -0.12 18.80
C PRO A 27 -0.18 0.45 20.21
N SER A 28 -0.17 1.78 20.33
CA SER A 28 -0.22 2.42 21.65
C SER A 28 -1.56 2.07 22.28
N THR A 29 -1.53 1.52 23.49
CA THR A 29 -2.70 1.09 24.28
C THR A 29 -3.54 2.27 24.80
N LYS A 30 -3.46 3.45 24.17
CA LYS A 30 -4.25 4.61 24.56
C LYS A 30 -5.73 4.34 24.25
N ARG A 31 -6.52 4.20 25.31
CA ARG A 31 -7.97 4.02 25.30
C ARG A 31 -8.64 5.11 24.45
N GLY A 32 -9.54 4.69 23.56
CA GLY A 32 -10.36 5.60 22.76
C GLY A 32 -10.81 5.13 21.36
N ARG A 33 -10.68 3.83 21.04
CA ARG A 33 -11.17 3.11 19.84
C ARG A 33 -10.41 3.36 18.52
N PRO A 34 -9.52 2.45 18.11
CA PRO A 34 -9.58 1.87 16.74
C PRO A 34 -9.00 0.43 16.64
N HIS A 35 -9.66 -0.58 16.05
CA HIS A 35 -9.52 -0.97 14.63
C HIS A 35 -10.55 -2.06 14.29
N THR A 36 -11.60 -1.78 13.51
CA THR A 36 -12.50 -2.85 12.99
C THR A 36 -11.96 -3.52 11.72
N PHE A 37 -10.99 -2.90 11.06
CA PHE A 37 -10.44 -3.37 9.78
C PHE A 37 -8.94 -3.59 9.90
N LEU A 38 -8.44 -4.71 9.40
CA LEU A 38 -7.01 -5.05 9.46
C LEU A 38 -6.23 -4.17 8.47
N ASP A 39 -5.01 -3.74 8.82
CA ASP A 39 -4.22 -2.86 7.94
C ASP A 39 -3.94 -3.49 6.58
N HIS A 40 -3.63 -4.79 6.53
CA HIS A 40 -3.44 -5.50 5.26
C HIS A 40 -4.71 -5.50 4.39
N GLN A 41 -5.89 -5.49 4.99
CA GLN A 41 -7.14 -5.37 4.24
C GLN A 41 -7.25 -3.99 3.59
N ILE A 42 -7.04 -2.92 4.36
CA ILE A 42 -7.08 -1.54 3.83
C ILE A 42 -6.02 -1.34 2.74
N ILE A 43 -4.82 -1.88 2.94
CA ILE A 43 -3.74 -1.84 1.94
C ILE A 43 -4.15 -2.61 0.68
N SER A 44 -4.75 -3.80 0.82
CA SER A 44 -5.21 -4.60 -0.32
C SER A 44 -6.25 -3.84 -1.13
N MET A 45 -7.24 -3.24 -0.45
CA MET A 45 -8.27 -2.41 -1.09
C MET A 45 -7.65 -1.21 -1.80
N LEU A 46 -6.62 -0.57 -1.22
CA LEU A 46 -5.92 0.55 -1.83
C LEU A 46 -5.15 0.13 -3.08
N ILE A 47 -4.45 -1.01 -3.06
CA ILE A 47 -3.73 -1.52 -4.22
C ILE A 47 -4.72 -1.89 -5.33
N ILE A 48 -5.85 -2.53 -4.99
CA ILE A 48 -6.91 -2.83 -5.96
C ILE A 48 -7.44 -1.53 -6.59
N LYS A 49 -7.72 -0.50 -5.78
CA LYS A 49 -8.15 0.81 -6.27
C LYS A 49 -7.18 1.35 -7.33
N GLU A 50 -5.89 1.39 -7.04
CA GLU A 50 -4.89 1.94 -7.95
C GLU A 50 -4.68 1.05 -9.20
N MET A 51 -4.55 -0.26 -9.02
CA MET A 51 -4.29 -1.21 -10.11
C MET A 51 -5.43 -1.30 -11.12
N PHE A 52 -6.67 -1.13 -10.66
CA PHE A 52 -7.86 -1.15 -11.50
C PHE A 52 -8.39 0.27 -11.80
N SER A 53 -7.67 1.33 -11.38
CA SER A 53 -8.08 2.73 -11.56
C SER A 53 -9.51 3.04 -11.08
N LEU A 54 -9.94 2.39 -10.00
CA LEU A 54 -11.30 2.51 -9.48
C LEU A 54 -11.45 3.77 -8.59
N PRO A 55 -12.63 4.38 -8.56
CA PRO A 55 -12.98 5.32 -7.49
C PRO A 55 -13.16 4.59 -6.16
N PHE A 56 -13.08 5.34 -5.05
CA PHE A 56 -13.21 4.79 -3.69
C PHE A 56 -14.52 4.02 -3.48
N ARG A 57 -15.63 4.51 -4.04
CA ARG A 57 -16.96 3.86 -3.91
C ARG A 57 -17.00 2.51 -4.60
N GLU A 58 -16.54 2.42 -5.84
CA GLU A 58 -16.48 1.15 -6.58
C GLU A 58 -15.51 0.17 -5.95
N THR A 59 -14.39 0.66 -5.42
CA THR A 59 -13.46 -0.18 -4.65
C THR A 59 -14.15 -0.84 -3.47
N ILE A 60 -14.97 -0.11 -2.72
CA ILE A 60 -15.74 -0.65 -1.59
C ILE A 60 -16.76 -1.69 -2.07
N ILE A 61 -17.45 -1.44 -3.19
CA ILE A 61 -18.42 -2.38 -3.76
C ILE A 61 -17.71 -3.69 -4.14
N LEU A 62 -16.65 -3.61 -4.93
CA LEU A 62 -15.86 -4.76 -5.37
C LEU A 62 -15.22 -5.51 -4.19
N SER A 63 -14.84 -4.79 -3.12
CA SER A 63 -14.23 -5.41 -1.93
C SER A 63 -15.20 -6.30 -1.15
N ARG A 64 -16.52 -6.14 -1.32
CA ARG A 64 -17.53 -6.99 -0.65
C ARG A 64 -17.48 -8.43 -1.12
N ASP A 65 -17.00 -8.68 -2.33
CA ASP A 65 -16.85 -10.03 -2.87
C ASP A 65 -15.70 -10.80 -2.21
N TYR A 66 -14.77 -10.09 -1.56
CA TYR A 66 -13.53 -10.66 -1.02
C TYR A 66 -13.41 -10.56 0.50
N PHE A 67 -14.10 -9.62 1.14
CA PHE A 67 -14.00 -9.38 2.57
C PHE A 67 -15.37 -9.39 3.23
N LYS A 68 -15.49 -10.16 4.31
CA LYS A 68 -16.73 -10.26 5.10
C LYS A 68 -17.18 -8.91 5.66
N ASN A 69 -16.23 -8.11 6.13
CA ASN A 69 -16.50 -6.77 6.70
C ASN A 69 -15.74 -5.74 5.87
N VAL A 70 -16.44 -4.82 5.21
CA VAL A 70 -15.84 -3.76 4.40
C VAL A 70 -16.03 -2.40 5.10
N PRO A 71 -15.01 -1.52 5.14
CA PRO A 71 -15.15 -0.20 5.72
C PRO A 71 -16.18 0.66 5.00
N SER A 72 -16.81 1.57 5.76
CA SER A 72 -17.55 2.67 5.15
C SER A 72 -16.60 3.56 4.33
N LEU A 73 -17.14 4.37 3.43
CA LEU A 73 -16.35 5.31 2.62
C LEU A 73 -15.48 6.23 3.49
N ARG A 74 -16.06 6.73 4.59
CA ARG A 74 -15.38 7.61 5.54
C ARG A 74 -14.26 6.88 6.26
N ASP A 75 -14.52 5.66 6.73
CA ASP A 75 -13.52 4.86 7.44
C ASP A 75 -12.38 4.44 6.53
N PHE A 76 -12.70 4.07 5.29
CA PHE A 76 -11.70 3.69 4.30
C PHE A 76 -10.77 4.88 4.03
N HIS A 77 -11.32 6.06 3.74
CA HIS A 77 -10.53 7.27 3.52
C HIS A 77 -9.68 7.64 4.75
N TYR A 78 -10.28 7.61 5.95
CA TYR A 78 -9.58 7.89 7.19
C TYR A 78 -8.41 6.91 7.42
N LYS A 79 -8.64 5.61 7.26
CA LYS A 79 -7.60 4.58 7.45
C LYS A 79 -6.49 4.69 6.42
N THR A 80 -6.83 4.91 5.15
CA THR A 80 -5.83 5.17 4.10
C THR A 80 -4.91 6.34 4.48
N SER A 81 -5.44 7.43 5.04
CA SER A 81 -4.62 8.57 5.48
C SER A 81 -3.62 8.22 6.59
N LYS A 82 -3.88 7.17 7.38
CA LYS A 82 -3.04 6.73 8.51
C LYS A 82 -2.01 5.66 8.12
N LEU A 83 -2.09 5.11 6.90
CA LEU A 83 -1.16 4.10 6.38
C LEU A 83 0.20 4.64 5.94
N LYS A 84 0.44 5.96 6.00
CA LYS A 84 1.70 6.58 5.55
C LYS A 84 2.94 5.88 6.11
N HIS A 85 2.94 5.55 7.39
CA HIS A 85 4.08 4.89 8.04
C HIS A 85 4.27 3.44 7.55
N VAL A 86 3.18 2.68 7.35
CA VAL A 86 3.22 1.31 6.82
C VAL A 86 3.77 1.30 5.40
N ILE A 87 3.34 2.24 4.56
CA ILE A 87 3.83 2.39 3.19
C ILE A 87 5.32 2.71 3.17
N GLN A 88 5.80 3.56 4.08
CA GLN A 88 7.24 3.85 4.21
C GLN A 88 8.04 2.60 4.58
N ILE A 89 7.54 1.78 5.51
CA ILE A 89 8.17 0.51 5.90
C ILE A 89 8.16 -0.46 4.73
N LEU A 90 7.06 -0.56 3.99
CA LEU A 90 6.98 -1.38 2.78
C LEU A 90 8.00 -0.94 1.72
N ILE A 91 8.13 0.36 1.46
CA ILE A 91 9.11 0.87 0.51
C ILE A 91 10.52 0.50 0.96
N LYS A 92 10.85 0.72 2.23
CA LYS A 92 12.17 0.36 2.78
C LYS A 92 12.43 -1.14 2.67
N PHE A 93 11.46 -1.97 3.05
CA PHE A 93 11.56 -3.42 2.95
C PHE A 93 11.79 -3.87 1.51
N ASN A 94 11.09 -3.27 0.54
CA ASN A 94 11.32 -3.56 -0.88
C ASN A 94 12.71 -3.08 -1.33
N GLN A 95 13.18 -1.91 -0.88
CA GLN A 95 14.53 -1.43 -1.20
C GLN A 95 15.61 -2.38 -0.66
N ASP A 96 15.50 -2.80 0.60
CA ASP A 96 16.45 -3.73 1.22
C ASP A 96 16.41 -5.12 0.52
N TYR A 97 15.22 -5.54 0.06
CA TYR A 97 15.06 -6.78 -0.70
C TYR A 97 15.61 -6.69 -2.13
N LEU A 98 15.43 -5.54 -2.78
CA LEU A 98 15.88 -5.24 -4.14
C LEU A 98 17.38 -4.94 -4.21
N GLN A 99 18.04 -4.51 -3.12
CA GLN A 99 19.48 -4.24 -3.11
C GLN A 99 20.37 -5.49 -3.27
N LYS A 100 19.79 -6.70 -3.21
CA LYS A 100 20.49 -7.93 -3.59
C LYS A 100 20.33 -8.12 -5.11
N ASP A 101 21.41 -7.85 -5.85
CA ASP A 101 21.57 -8.19 -7.27
C ASP A 101 20.71 -7.40 -8.28
N ILE A 102 20.71 -6.07 -8.21
CA ILE A 102 20.17 -5.23 -9.29
C ILE A 102 21.30 -4.54 -10.06
N ASP A 103 21.56 -5.04 -11.27
CA ASP A 103 22.55 -4.47 -12.19
C ASP A 103 22.08 -3.14 -12.82
N SER A 104 20.76 -2.91 -12.94
CA SER A 104 20.21 -1.68 -13.49
C SER A 104 18.77 -1.39 -13.05
N VAL A 105 18.45 -0.11 -12.86
CA VAL A 105 17.11 0.39 -12.52
C VAL A 105 16.61 1.30 -13.65
N ILE A 106 15.52 0.91 -14.30
CA ILE A 106 14.84 1.76 -15.28
C ILE A 106 13.74 2.54 -14.54
N VAL A 107 13.89 3.86 -14.48
CA VAL A 107 12.88 4.76 -13.90
C VAL A 107 12.07 5.36 -15.04
N ASP A 108 10.84 4.90 -15.19
CA ASP A 108 9.87 5.54 -16.07
C ASP A 108 9.21 6.74 -15.35
N GLY A 109 9.31 7.92 -15.98
CA GLY A 109 8.80 9.20 -15.45
C GLY A 109 7.34 9.47 -15.78
N THR A 110 6.61 8.48 -16.31
CA THR A 110 5.20 8.63 -16.67
C THR A 110 4.36 9.04 -15.45
N GLY A 111 3.77 10.26 -15.48
CA GLY A 111 2.99 10.85 -14.40
C GLY A 111 3.62 12.06 -13.69
N ILE A 112 4.87 12.41 -14.00
CA ILE A 112 5.45 13.70 -13.57
C ILE A 112 4.84 14.81 -14.43
N ARG A 113 3.93 15.61 -13.85
CA ARG A 113 3.34 16.77 -14.55
C ARG A 113 4.43 17.70 -15.08
N TYR A 114 4.28 18.16 -16.32
CA TYR A 114 5.09 19.21 -16.92
C TYR A 114 5.16 20.41 -15.94
N LYS A 115 6.37 20.85 -15.56
CA LYS A 115 6.73 21.89 -14.56
C LYS A 115 6.87 21.50 -13.08
N LYS A 116 6.65 20.25 -12.64
CA LYS A 116 6.93 19.86 -11.24
C LYS A 116 8.36 19.34 -11.08
N LYS A 117 9.25 20.13 -10.48
CA LYS A 117 10.61 19.67 -10.08
C LYS A 117 10.48 18.68 -8.91
N ALA A 118 10.50 17.38 -9.18
CA ALA A 118 10.69 16.38 -8.15
C ALA A 118 12.19 16.19 -7.92
N ARG A 119 12.69 16.40 -6.70
CA ARG A 119 14.07 16.04 -6.34
C ARG A 119 14.16 14.51 -6.25
N LEU A 120 14.88 13.91 -7.19
CA LEU A 120 15.22 12.49 -7.16
C LEU A 120 16.31 12.27 -6.11
N ASN A 121 15.91 11.84 -4.91
CA ASN A 121 16.81 11.72 -3.74
C ASN A 121 17.92 10.65 -3.89
N TRP A 122 17.86 9.80 -4.91
CA TRP A 122 18.87 8.77 -5.18
C TRP A 122 20.08 9.28 -6.01
N LYS A 123 20.06 10.54 -6.47
CA LYS A 123 21.22 11.21 -7.11
C LYS A 123 22.23 11.80 -6.12
N ARG A 124 22.07 11.58 -4.81
CA ARG A 124 23.10 11.95 -3.83
C ARG A 124 24.10 10.80 -3.69
N GLY A 125 24.97 10.68 -4.68
CA GLY A 125 26.26 10.03 -4.48
C GLY A 125 27.18 10.98 -3.72
N ARG A 126 27.40 10.68 -2.44
CA ARG A 126 28.65 10.82 -1.68
C ARG A 126 28.41 10.31 -0.27
#